data_AF-A0A358A333-F1
#
_entry.id   AF-A0A358A333-F1
#
_cell.length_a   1.000
_cell.length_b   1.000
_cell.length_c   1.000
_cell.angle_alpha   90.00
_cell.angle_beta   90.00
_cell.angle_gamma   90.00
#
_symmetry.space_group_name_H-M   'P 1'
#
loop_
_entity.id
_entity.type
_entity.pdbx_description
1 polymer ?
#
loop_
_entity_poly.entity_id
_entity_poly.type
_entity_poly.pdbx_seq_one_letter_code
_entity_poly.pdbx_strand_id
1 'polypeptide(L)'
;AWAAGPTTLLGLQVAGFPNLFTVTGPGSPSVLTNMVVSIEQHVEYIRDVISSLDADGLSTIEATDEAQSEWVAWVNTVAELTLFRGCSSWYLGANVPGKPRVFMPLPGFVDYKTHCDSVAAQGYPGFVRA
;
A
#
# COMPACT_ATOMS: atom_id res chain seq x y z
N ALA A 1 -1.72 9.96 -11.50
CA ALA A 1 -2.39 9.07 -10.53
C ALA A 1 -3.03 9.82 -9.36
N TRP A 2 -2.29 10.58 -8.54
CA TRP A 2 -2.76 10.95 -7.17
C TRP A 2 -3.38 12.34 -6.95
N ALA A 3 -3.87 13.02 -7.99
CA ALA A 3 -4.40 14.38 -7.84
C ALA A 3 -5.59 14.46 -6.84
N ALA A 4 -6.36 13.38 -6.69
CA ALA A 4 -7.50 13.26 -5.77
C ALA A 4 -7.15 12.59 -4.43
N GLY A 5 -5.88 12.23 -4.20
CA GLY A 5 -5.43 11.41 -3.08
C GLY A 5 -4.58 10.23 -3.56
N PRO A 6 -3.71 9.68 -2.70
CA PRO A 6 -2.87 8.56 -3.09
C PRO A 6 -3.69 7.29 -3.27
N THR A 7 -3.41 6.58 -4.36
CA THR A 7 -3.97 5.26 -4.69
C THR A 7 -2.83 4.28 -4.91
N THR A 8 -2.90 3.14 -4.25
CA THR A 8 -1.83 2.14 -4.24
C THR A 8 -2.42 0.75 -4.06
N LEU A 9 -1.72 -0.29 -4.50
CA LEU A 9 -1.91 -1.64 -4.00
C LEU A 9 -0.93 -1.89 -2.85
N LEU A 10 -1.45 -2.31 -1.69
CA LEU A 10 -0.71 -2.58 -0.45
C LEU A 10 0.08 -1.38 0.14
N GLY A 11 -0.04 -0.19 -0.45
CA GLY A 11 0.88 0.92 -0.16
C GLY A 11 2.31 0.70 -0.67
N LEU A 12 2.49 -0.27 -1.57
CA LEU A 12 3.78 -0.68 -2.11
C LEU A 12 3.94 -0.38 -3.60
N GLN A 13 2.87 -0.45 -4.39
CA GLN A 13 2.91 -0.16 -5.83
C GLN A 13 1.74 0.71 -6.29
N VAL A 14 1.91 1.36 -7.44
CA VAL A 14 0.90 2.18 -8.12
C VAL A 14 0.71 1.64 -9.53
N ALA A 15 -0.55 1.38 -9.92
CA ALA A 15 -0.87 1.01 -11.29
C ALA A 15 -0.43 2.10 -12.29
N GLY A 16 0.15 1.69 -13.42
CA GLY A 16 0.79 2.56 -14.41
C GLY A 16 2.28 2.83 -14.16
N PHE A 17 2.87 2.24 -13.10
CA PHE A 17 4.29 2.40 -12.74
C PHE A 17 4.94 1.03 -12.48
N PRO A 18 5.21 0.23 -13.53
CA PRO A 18 5.82 -1.09 -13.37
C PRO A 18 7.18 -1.00 -12.68
N ASN A 19 7.49 -2.00 -11.85
CA ASN A 19 8.75 -2.14 -11.10
C ASN A 19 9.08 -0.98 -10.13
N LEU A 20 8.17 -0.03 -9.91
CA LEU A 20 8.33 1.02 -8.91
C LEU A 20 7.68 0.61 -7.60
N PHE A 21 8.50 0.48 -6.54
CA PHE A 21 8.02 0.23 -5.19
C PHE A 21 8.18 1.45 -4.27
N THR A 22 7.27 1.58 -3.31
CA THR A 22 7.37 2.54 -2.20
C THR A 22 7.55 1.82 -0.88
N VAL A 23 8.37 2.39 0.02
CA VAL A 23 8.51 1.92 1.40
C VAL A 23 7.77 2.90 2.30
N THR A 24 6.92 2.37 3.19
CA THR A 24 6.09 3.14 4.14
C THR A 24 5.22 4.20 3.47
N GLY A 25 4.77 3.92 2.24
CA GLY A 25 3.88 4.77 1.46
C GLY A 25 2.44 4.83 2.02
N PRO A 26 1.62 5.76 1.50
CA PRO A 26 0.18 5.78 1.77
C PRO A 26 -0.47 4.44 1.37
N GLY A 27 -1.50 4.01 2.09
CA GLY A 27 -2.15 2.71 1.92
C GLY A 27 -1.49 1.57 2.70
N SER A 28 -0.35 1.84 3.37
CA SER A 28 0.32 0.92 4.31
C SER A 28 0.21 1.43 5.76
N PRO A 29 0.60 0.65 6.77
CA PRO A 29 0.58 1.10 8.17
C PRO A 29 1.42 2.35 8.43
N SER A 30 2.56 2.46 7.74
CA SER A 30 3.40 3.65 7.69
C SER A 30 3.60 4.29 9.08
N VAL A 31 3.01 5.46 9.30
CA VAL A 31 3.18 6.33 10.46
C VAL A 31 2.33 5.95 11.67
N LEU A 32 1.45 4.93 11.54
CA LEU A 32 0.63 4.42 12.63
C LEU A 32 1.29 3.26 13.39
N THR A 33 2.55 2.94 13.09
CA THR A 33 3.32 1.86 13.70
C THR A 33 4.68 2.36 14.17
N ASN A 34 5.44 1.50 14.85
CA ASN A 34 6.88 1.69 14.91
C ASN A 34 7.43 1.58 13.48
N MET A 35 7.79 2.72 12.90
CA MET A 35 8.14 2.80 11.48
C MET A 35 9.28 1.86 11.09
N VAL A 36 10.25 1.59 11.99
CA VAL A 36 11.36 0.65 11.70
C VAL A 36 10.81 -0.75 11.40
N VAL A 37 9.82 -1.20 12.16
CA VAL A 37 9.19 -2.52 11.97
C VAL A 37 8.47 -2.58 10.62
N SER A 38 7.75 -1.52 10.24
CA SER A 38 7.09 -1.46 8.93
C SER A 38 8.07 -1.30 7.77
N ILE A 39 9.21 -0.62 7.98
CA ILE A 39 10.28 -0.52 6.98
C ILE A 39 10.88 -1.90 6.73
N GLU A 40 11.28 -2.63 7.77
CA GLU A 40 11.85 -3.96 7.63
C GLU A 40 10.90 -4.90 6.89
N GLN A 41 9.62 -4.94 7.31
CA GLN A 41 8.63 -5.79 6.64
C GLN A 41 8.43 -5.42 5.16
N HIS A 42 8.38 -4.13 4.80
CA HIS A 42 8.27 -3.73 3.39
C HIS A 42 9.51 -4.09 2.58
N VAL A 43 10.71 -3.85 3.12
CA VAL A 43 11.98 -4.16 2.45
C VAL A 43 12.11 -5.66 2.22
N GLU A 44 11.74 -6.46 3.22
CA GLU A 44 11.73 -7.92 3.12
C GLU A 44 10.74 -8.40 2.06
N TYR A 45 9.50 -7.88 2.09
CA TYR A 45 8.48 -8.22 1.10
C TYR A 45 8.93 -7.86 -0.33
N ILE A 46 9.48 -6.65 -0.54
CA ILE A 46 9.96 -6.20 -1.85
C ILE A 46 11.13 -7.07 -2.34
N ARG A 47 12.08 -7.40 -1.46
CA ARG A 47 13.18 -8.33 -1.80
C ARG A 47 12.62 -9.68 -2.26
N ASP A 48 11.63 -10.21 -1.54
CA ASP A 48 11.06 -11.53 -1.84
C ASP A 48 10.27 -11.52 -3.15
N VAL A 49 9.55 -10.42 -3.45
CA VAL A 49 8.93 -10.18 -4.77
C VAL A 49 9.97 -10.21 -5.88
N ILE A 50 11.05 -9.42 -5.76
CA ILE A 50 12.11 -9.35 -6.78
C ILE A 50 12.74 -10.73 -6.98
N SER A 51 13.05 -11.42 -5.88
CA SER A 51 13.65 -12.77 -5.93
C SER A 51 12.72 -13.78 -6.63
N SER A 52 11.40 -13.64 -6.46
CA SER A 52 10.43 -14.49 -7.14
C SER A 52 10.34 -14.22 -8.65
N LEU A 53 10.53 -12.98 -9.10
CA LEU A 53 10.57 -12.67 -10.53
C LEU A 53 11.81 -13.27 -11.18
N ASP A 54 12.97 -13.13 -10.54
CA ASP A 54 14.22 -13.74 -11.00
C ASP A 54 14.10 -15.27 -11.11
N ALA A 55 13.49 -15.92 -10.10
CA ALA A 55 13.26 -17.36 -10.10
C ALA A 55 12.32 -17.84 -11.21
N ASP A 56 11.31 -17.03 -11.54
CA ASP A 56 10.33 -17.33 -12.59
C ASP A 56 10.79 -16.87 -13.99
N GLY A 57 11.95 -16.20 -14.09
CA GLY A 57 12.47 -15.65 -15.36
C GLY A 57 11.66 -14.45 -15.88
N LEU A 58 10.98 -13.73 -14.98
CA LEU A 58 10.15 -12.55 -15.27
C LEU A 58 10.94 -11.27 -14.98
N SER A 59 10.57 -10.18 -15.64
CA SER A 59 11.29 -8.90 -15.59
C SER A 59 10.44 -7.74 -15.07
N THR A 60 9.13 -7.93 -15.03
CA THR A 60 8.15 -6.88 -14.75
C THR A 60 7.12 -7.38 -13.75
N ILE A 61 6.78 -6.53 -12.78
CA ILE A 61 5.62 -6.67 -11.93
C ILE A 61 4.91 -5.32 -11.79
N GLU A 62 3.59 -5.34 -11.93
CA GLU A 62 2.76 -4.15 -11.86
C GLU A 62 1.42 -4.43 -11.19
N ALA A 63 1.02 -3.59 -10.24
CA ALA A 63 -0.32 -3.63 -9.65
C ALA A 63 -1.40 -3.38 -10.71
N THR A 64 -2.48 -4.14 -10.68
CA THR A 64 -3.63 -3.88 -11.56
C THR A 64 -4.46 -2.70 -11.04
N ASP A 65 -5.17 -2.01 -11.94
CA ASP A 65 -6.08 -0.92 -11.57
C ASP A 65 -7.21 -1.40 -10.65
N GLU A 66 -7.70 -2.62 -10.86
CA GLU A 66 -8.76 -3.22 -10.06
C GLU A 66 -8.28 -3.47 -8.63
N ALA A 67 -7.14 -4.16 -8.47
CA ALA A 67 -6.59 -4.47 -7.16
C ALA A 67 -6.20 -3.20 -6.37
N GLN A 68 -5.65 -2.18 -7.06
CA GLN A 68 -5.40 -0.87 -6.47
C GLN A 68 -6.71 -0.22 -5.97
N SER A 69 -7.77 -0.26 -6.76
CA SER A 69 -9.06 0.34 -6.41
C SER A 69 -9.72 -0.38 -5.23
N GLU A 70 -9.69 -1.71 -5.22
CA GLU A 70 -10.17 -2.55 -4.13
C GLU A 70 -9.40 -2.27 -2.83
N TRP A 71 -8.06 -2.17 -2.90
CA TRP A 71 -7.24 -1.83 -1.74
C TRP A 71 -7.56 -0.46 -1.17
N VAL A 72 -7.73 0.55 -2.02
CA VAL A 72 -8.12 1.90 -1.58
C VAL A 72 -9.50 1.89 -0.90
N ALA A 73 -10.47 1.14 -1.45
CA ALA A 73 -11.79 0.98 -0.83
C ALA A 73 -11.70 0.29 0.54
N TRP A 74 -10.83 -0.72 0.67
CA TRP A 74 -10.58 -1.40 1.92
C TRP A 74 -9.97 -0.46 2.98
N VAL A 75 -8.91 0.27 2.64
CA VAL A 75 -8.26 1.25 3.54
C VAL A 75 -9.28 2.28 4.04
N ASN A 76 -10.13 2.79 3.16
CA ASN A 76 -11.18 3.73 3.53
C ASN A 76 -12.22 3.11 4.49
N THR A 77 -12.65 1.87 4.23
CA THR A 77 -13.55 1.12 5.12
C THR A 77 -12.95 0.96 6.51
N VAL A 78 -11.68 0.54 6.61
CA VAL A 78 -10.99 0.40 7.91
C VAL A 78 -10.91 1.75 8.62
N ALA A 79 -10.60 2.82 7.91
CA ALA A 79 -10.54 4.16 8.48
C ALA A 79 -11.90 4.65 9.02
N GLU A 80 -13.02 4.30 8.38
CA GLU A 80 -14.38 4.65 8.80
C GLU A 80 -14.79 4.01 10.13
N LEU A 81 -14.19 2.87 10.47
CA LEU A 81 -14.41 2.20 11.75
C LEU A 81 -13.63 2.83 12.91
N THR A 82 -12.88 3.91 12.65
CA THR A 82 -12.03 4.58 13.64
C THR A 82 -12.42 6.05 13.82
N LEU A 83 -11.88 6.67 14.89
CA LEU A 83 -12.03 8.11 15.11
C LEU A 83 -11.09 8.96 14.23
N PHE A 84 -10.16 8.35 13.48
CA PHE A 84 -9.13 9.11 12.75
C PHE A 84 -9.71 10.06 11.69
N ARG A 85 -10.86 9.72 11.09
CA ARG A 85 -11.54 10.58 10.10
C ARG A 85 -12.19 11.82 10.72
N GLY A 86 -12.49 11.80 12.01
CA GLY A 86 -13.17 12.90 12.72
C GLY A 86 -12.26 14.08 13.07
N CYS A 87 -10.93 13.92 12.99
CA CYS A 87 -9.96 14.93 13.42
C CYS A 87 -9.15 15.46 12.23
N SER A 88 -9.07 16.78 12.09
CA SER A 88 -8.16 17.41 11.11
C SER A 88 -6.70 17.11 11.46
N SER A 89 -6.05 16.31 10.63
CA SER A 89 -4.64 15.94 10.79
C SER A 89 -3.92 15.94 9.45
N TRP A 90 -2.59 15.89 9.48
CA TRP A 90 -1.78 15.75 8.28
C TRP A 90 -1.96 14.38 7.62
N TYR A 91 -2.44 13.35 8.33
CA TYR A 91 -2.84 12.05 7.75
C TYR A 91 -3.98 12.18 6.73
N LEU A 92 -4.81 13.21 6.88
CA LEU A 92 -5.89 13.56 5.96
C LEU A 92 -5.47 14.60 4.93
N GLY A 93 -4.22 15.08 4.93
CA GLY A 93 -3.80 16.21 4.08
C GLY A 93 -4.37 17.57 4.50
N ALA A 94 -5.02 17.67 5.67
CA ALA A 94 -5.66 18.91 6.14
C ALA A 94 -4.65 20.02 6.48
N ASN A 95 -3.35 19.71 6.47
CA ASN A 95 -2.26 20.64 6.69
C ASN A 95 -1.88 21.47 5.44
N VAL A 96 -2.43 21.15 4.26
CA VAL A 96 -2.11 21.85 3.01
C VAL A 96 -3.41 22.37 2.35
N PRO A 97 -3.57 23.69 2.20
CA PRO A 97 -4.72 24.28 1.50
C PRO A 97 -4.86 23.73 0.07
N GLY A 98 -6.09 23.38 -0.33
CA GLY A 98 -6.38 22.84 -1.66
C GLY A 98 -6.06 21.35 -1.86
N LYS A 99 -5.43 20.68 -0.87
CA LYS A 99 -5.16 19.24 -0.95
C LYS A 99 -6.43 18.42 -0.63
N PRO A 100 -6.70 17.32 -1.36
CA PRO A 100 -7.79 16.42 -1.05
C PRO A 100 -7.72 15.88 0.39
N ARG A 101 -8.89 15.72 1.01
CA ARG A 101 -9.01 15.16 2.36
C ARG A 101 -9.27 13.66 2.30
N VAL A 102 -8.19 12.87 2.25
CA VAL A 102 -8.23 11.40 2.17
C VAL A 102 -7.35 10.81 3.26
N PHE A 103 -7.84 9.78 3.95
CA PHE A 103 -7.05 9.11 4.97
C PHE A 103 -5.96 8.26 4.31
N MET A 104 -4.71 8.60 4.60
CA MET A 104 -3.55 8.01 3.93
C MET A 104 -3.01 6.73 4.56
N PRO A 105 -2.87 6.57 5.89
CA PRO A 105 -2.31 5.35 6.46
C PRO A 105 -3.36 4.25 6.66
N LEU A 106 -2.93 3.00 6.84
CA LEU A 106 -3.80 1.87 7.19
C LEU A 106 -3.62 1.48 8.68
N PRO A 107 -4.66 1.51 9.52
CA PRO A 107 -4.56 1.00 10.88
C PRO A 107 -4.43 -0.54 10.89
N GLY A 108 -3.59 -1.08 11.79
CA GLY A 108 -3.47 -2.52 12.00
C GLY A 108 -2.28 -3.17 11.28
N PHE A 109 -1.13 -3.26 11.97
CA PHE A 109 0.11 -3.82 11.38
C PHE A 109 0.05 -5.34 11.18
N VAL A 110 -0.46 -6.09 12.17
CA VAL A 110 -0.45 -7.56 12.13
C VAL A 110 -1.35 -8.07 11.00
N ASP A 111 -2.54 -7.50 10.85
CA ASP A 111 -3.46 -7.85 9.77
C ASP A 111 -2.90 -7.45 8.40
N TYR A 112 -2.28 -6.27 8.29
CA TYR A 112 -1.58 -5.85 7.08
C TYR A 112 -0.47 -6.82 6.68
N LYS A 113 0.43 -7.17 7.61
CA LYS A 113 1.50 -8.13 7.36
C LYS A 113 0.93 -9.48 6.91
N THR A 114 -0.09 -9.97 7.61
CA THR A 114 -0.74 -11.25 7.30
C THR A 114 -1.34 -11.24 5.89
N HIS A 115 -1.92 -10.11 5.47
CA HIS A 115 -2.42 -9.93 4.12
C HIS A 115 -1.29 -9.94 3.08
N CYS A 116 -0.19 -9.22 3.32
CA CYS A 116 1.00 -9.28 2.45
C CYS A 116 1.54 -10.71 2.32
N ASP A 117 1.72 -11.41 3.44
CA ASP A 117 2.21 -12.81 3.45
C ASP A 117 1.28 -13.71 2.60
N SER A 118 -0.04 -13.51 2.72
CA SER A 118 -1.05 -14.25 1.94
C SER A 118 -0.97 -13.95 0.44
N VAL A 119 -0.76 -12.68 0.06
CA VAL A 119 -0.54 -12.28 -1.34
C VAL A 119 0.71 -12.96 -1.90
N ALA A 120 1.83 -12.95 -1.18
CA ALA A 120 3.05 -13.63 -1.61
C ALA A 120 2.84 -15.15 -1.76
N ALA A 121 2.20 -15.78 -0.78
CA ALA A 121 1.94 -17.23 -0.80
C ALA A 121 1.01 -17.68 -1.95
N GLN A 122 0.15 -16.80 -2.44
CA GLN A 122 -0.77 -17.06 -3.54
C GLN A 122 -0.21 -16.67 -4.92
N GLY A 123 1.07 -16.32 -5.02
CA GLY A 123 1.69 -15.95 -6.29
C GLY A 123 1.37 -14.53 -6.74
N TYR A 124 1.18 -13.61 -5.79
CA TYR A 124 0.94 -12.17 -5.99
C TYR A 124 -0.34 -11.83 -6.76
N PRO A 125 -1.53 -12.27 -6.29
CA PRO A 125 -2.79 -11.83 -6.86
C PRO A 125 -2.91 -10.30 -6.80
N GLY A 126 -3.53 -9.72 -7.82
CA GLY A 126 -3.61 -8.26 -8.00
C GLY A 126 -2.39 -7.64 -8.67
N PHE A 127 -1.39 -8.44 -9.05
CA PHE A 127 -0.26 -8.02 -9.87
C PHE A 127 -0.24 -8.76 -11.21
N VAL A 128 0.08 -8.03 -12.29
CA VAL A 128 0.53 -8.63 -13.55
C VAL A 128 2.03 -8.85 -13.46
N ARG A 129 2.49 -10.07 -13.78
CA ARG A 129 3.90 -10.46 -13.79
C ARG A 129 4.27 -10.94 -15.19
N ALA A 130 5.36 -10.40 -15.77
CA ALA A 130 5.77 -10.67 -17.16
C ALA A 130 7.29 -10.59 -17.36
#